data_AF-A0A849BD33-F1
#
_entry.id   AF-A0A849BD33-F1
#
_cell.length_a   1.000
_cell.length_b   1.000
_cell.length_c   1.000
_cell.angle_alpha   90.00
_cell.angle_beta   90.00
_cell.angle_gamma   90.00
#
_symmetry.space_group_name_H-M   'P 1'
#
loop_
_entity.id
_entity.type
_entity.pdbx_description
1 polymer ?
#
loop_
_entity_poly.entity_id
_entity_poly.type
_entity_poly.pdbx_seq_one_letter_code
_entity_poly.pdbx_strand_id
1 'polypeptide(L)'
;MGNSKRANGCQLPSANPTPRVSAEAGILAYVPGDIIADAGKQLPAPDPFGPEHGEVEIDARHVGRVRIFFELGKVRHHKHSHWYWRSYRAEPVHGDWDSDAE
;
A
#
# COMPACT_ATOMS: atom_id res chain seq x y z
N MET A 1 42.29 10.35 -17.29
CA MET A 1 42.14 11.49 -16.35
C MET A 1 40.66 11.71 -16.10
N GLY A 2 40.20 11.36 -14.90
CA GLY A 2 38.80 11.25 -14.52
C GLY A 2 38.14 12.60 -14.20
N ASN A 3 36.92 12.78 -14.69
CA ASN A 3 36.03 13.88 -14.32
C ASN A 3 35.09 13.44 -13.20
N SER A 4 35.60 13.35 -11.96
CA SER A 4 34.82 12.99 -10.77
C SER A 4 34.23 14.20 -10.02
N LYS A 5 34.47 15.44 -10.47
CA LYS A 5 34.06 16.65 -9.74
C LYS A 5 32.57 17.02 -9.79
N ARG A 6 31.73 16.31 -10.56
CA ARG A 6 30.29 16.62 -10.69
C ARG A 6 29.35 15.70 -9.91
N ALA A 7 29.85 14.68 -9.22
CA ALA A 7 29.01 13.72 -8.48
C ALA A 7 28.74 14.12 -7.00
N ASN A 8 29.43 15.12 -6.46
CA ASN A 8 29.35 15.50 -5.03
C ASN A 8 27.99 16.07 -4.57
N GLY A 9 27.01 16.23 -5.46
CA GLY A 9 25.66 16.71 -5.12
C GLY A 9 24.55 15.68 -5.33
N CYS A 10 24.85 14.52 -5.91
CA CYS A 10 23.86 13.45 -6.10
C CYS A 10 23.82 12.58 -4.84
N GLN A 11 23.35 13.15 -3.73
CA GLN A 11 22.90 12.33 -2.60
C GLN A 11 21.65 11.59 -3.08
N LEU A 12 21.82 10.34 -3.51
CA LEU A 12 20.68 9.43 -3.63
C LEU A 12 20.06 9.33 -2.22
N PRO A 13 18.74 9.54 -2.06
CA PRO A 13 18.10 9.31 -0.78
C PRO A 13 18.42 7.89 -0.32
N SER A 14 18.69 7.74 0.98
CA SER A 14 18.94 6.46 1.64
C SER A 14 18.02 5.36 1.08
N ALA A 15 18.57 4.19 0.77
CA ALA A 15 17.83 3.06 0.20
C ALA A 15 16.66 2.57 1.09
N ASN A 16 16.60 3.02 2.34
CA ASN A 16 15.48 2.85 3.25
C ASN A 16 15.05 4.21 3.81
N PRO A 17 14.18 4.97 3.11
CA PRO A 17 13.51 6.10 3.73
C PRO A 17 12.55 5.55 4.80
N THR A 18 12.66 6.02 6.05
CA THR A 18 11.60 5.81 7.04
C THR A 18 10.29 6.28 6.44
N PRO A 19 9.23 5.46 6.41
CA PRO A 19 7.98 5.81 5.75
C PRO A 19 7.43 7.11 6.35
N ARG A 20 7.38 8.19 5.57
CA ARG A 20 6.60 9.36 5.95
C ARG A 20 5.13 9.01 5.78
N VAL A 21 4.46 8.78 6.90
CA VAL A 21 3.03 8.47 6.95
C VAL A 21 2.25 9.71 6.48
N SER A 22 1.54 9.59 5.36
CA SER A 22 0.54 10.59 4.98
C SER A 22 -0.69 10.41 5.86
N ALA A 23 -1.33 11.50 6.31
CA ALA A 23 -2.55 11.43 7.09
C ALA A 23 -3.69 10.70 6.35
N GLU A 24 -3.67 10.71 5.01
CA GLU A 24 -4.73 10.17 4.16
C GLU A 24 -4.38 8.77 3.62
N ALA A 25 -3.19 8.61 3.02
CA ALA A 25 -2.77 7.37 2.38
C ALA A 25 -1.94 6.44 3.30
N GLY A 26 -1.55 6.92 4.48
CA GLY A 26 -0.66 6.21 5.38
C GLY A 26 0.69 5.91 4.72
N ILE A 27 1.08 4.64 4.75
CA ILE A 27 2.31 4.11 4.16
C ILE A 27 2.10 3.47 2.78
N LEU A 28 0.93 3.63 2.15
CA LEU A 28 0.60 2.97 0.87
C LEU A 28 1.64 3.23 -0.22
N ALA A 29 2.24 4.42 -0.25
CA ALA A 29 3.28 4.79 -1.22
C ALA A 29 4.57 3.94 -1.12
N TYR A 30 4.78 3.25 0.01
CA TYR A 30 5.93 2.37 0.25
C TYR A 30 5.60 0.89 0.02
N VAL A 31 4.32 0.55 -0.19
CA VAL A 31 3.90 -0.83 -0.45
C VAL A 31 4.08 -1.16 -1.93
N PRO A 32 4.81 -2.23 -2.29
CA PRO A 32 4.96 -2.65 -3.68
C PRO A 32 3.62 -2.98 -4.36
N GLY A 33 3.47 -2.60 -5.64
CA GLY A 33 2.22 -2.76 -6.37
C GLY A 33 1.77 -4.20 -6.59
N ASP A 34 2.72 -5.14 -6.68
CA ASP A 34 2.47 -6.58 -6.71
C ASP A 34 1.84 -7.07 -5.40
N ILE A 35 2.33 -6.60 -4.26
CA ILE A 35 1.76 -6.90 -2.94
C ILE A 35 0.33 -6.34 -2.82
N ILE A 36 0.09 -5.12 -3.31
CA ILE A 36 -1.27 -4.54 -3.35
C ILE A 36 -2.20 -5.38 -4.22
N ALA A 37 -1.73 -5.83 -5.39
CA ALA A 37 -2.51 -6.67 -6.29
C ALA A 37 -2.82 -8.04 -5.67
N ASP A 38 -1.87 -8.65 -4.95
CA ASP A 38 -2.08 -9.90 -4.24
C ASP A 38 -3.03 -9.75 -3.05
N ALA A 39 -2.96 -8.65 -2.31
CA ALA A 39 -3.93 -8.31 -1.28
C ALA A 39 -5.35 -8.16 -1.86
N GLY A 40 -5.49 -7.48 -3.00
CA GLY A 40 -6.79 -7.30 -3.67
C GLY A 40 -7.46 -8.62 -4.09
N LYS A 41 -6.69 -9.70 -4.32
CA LYS A 41 -7.23 -11.04 -4.63
C LYS A 41 -7.85 -11.74 -3.42
N GLN A 42 -7.54 -11.30 -2.20
CA GLN A 42 -8.11 -11.87 -0.97
C GLN A 42 -9.51 -11.32 -0.66
N LEU A 43 -9.87 -10.20 -1.31
CA LEU A 43 -11.21 -9.64 -1.20
C LEU A 43 -12.21 -10.46 -2.04
N PRO A 44 -13.50 -10.46 -1.66
CA PRO A 44 -14.53 -11.02 -2.51
C PRO A 44 -14.56 -10.31 -3.88
N ALA A 45 -15.15 -10.96 -4.88
CA ALA A 45 -15.35 -10.33 -6.17
C ALA A 45 -16.08 -8.98 -6.03
N PRO A 46 -15.62 -7.90 -6.69
CA PRO A 46 -16.27 -6.59 -6.60
C PRO A 46 -17.72 -6.67 -7.08
N ASP A 47 -18.66 -6.32 -6.20
CA ASP A 47 -20.10 -6.40 -6.48
C ASP A 47 -20.83 -5.16 -5.96
N PRO A 48 -21.77 -4.55 -6.73
CA PRO A 48 -22.57 -3.40 -6.32
C PRO A 48 -23.38 -3.59 -5.04
N PHE A 49 -23.71 -4.82 -4.66
CA PHE A 49 -24.48 -5.13 -3.46
C PHE A 49 -23.60 -5.68 -2.34
N GLY A 50 -22.29 -5.77 -2.59
CA GLY A 50 -21.28 -6.20 -1.64
C GLY A 50 -20.82 -5.08 -0.71
N PRO A 51 -19.77 -5.35 0.09
CA PRO A 51 -19.18 -4.33 0.94
C PRO A 51 -18.57 -3.20 0.10
N GLU A 52 -18.73 -1.96 0.55
CA GLU A 52 -18.09 -0.79 -0.06
C GLU A 52 -16.61 -0.65 0.34
N HIS A 53 -16.24 -1.25 1.48
CA HIS A 53 -14.90 -1.21 2.03
C HIS A 53 -14.38 -2.61 2.35
N GLY A 54 -13.11 -2.84 2.11
CA GLY A 54 -12.41 -4.07 2.45
C GLY A 54 -11.06 -3.76 3.10
N GLU A 55 -10.62 -4.63 4.00
CA GLU A 55 -9.29 -4.55 4.60
C GLU A 55 -8.59 -5.89 4.45
N VAL A 56 -7.28 -5.84 4.17
CA VAL A 56 -6.45 -7.03 4.03
C VAL A 56 -5.12 -6.80 4.71
N GLU A 57 -4.74 -7.72 5.59
CA GLU A 57 -3.40 -7.75 6.16
C GLU A 57 -2.47 -8.63 5.33
N ILE A 58 -1.33 -8.08 4.93
CA ILE A 58 -0.33 -8.77 4.10
C ILE A 58 1.09 -8.40 4.52
N ASP A 59 2.03 -9.31 4.30
CA ASP A 59 3.46 -9.02 4.50
C ASP A 59 4.03 -8.30 3.27
N ALA A 60 4.48 -7.06 3.48
CA ALA A 60 5.08 -6.20 2.45
C ALA A 60 6.62 -6.19 2.49
N ARG A 61 7.25 -7.31 2.88
CA ARG A 61 8.70 -7.60 2.88
C ARG A 61 9.58 -6.51 3.52
N HIS A 62 9.80 -5.42 2.79
CA HIS A 62 10.62 -4.29 3.22
C HIS A 62 9.92 -3.36 4.21
N VAL A 63 8.59 -3.34 4.22
CA VAL A 63 7.80 -2.48 5.13
C VAL A 63 7.21 -3.28 6.32
N GLY A 64 7.35 -4.60 6.30
CA GLY A 64 6.77 -5.51 7.29
C GLY A 64 5.29 -5.79 7.03
N ARG A 65 4.57 -6.25 8.06
CA ARG A 65 3.14 -6.52 7.95
C ARG A 65 2.36 -5.21 7.88
N VAL A 66 1.51 -5.10 6.86
CA VAL A 66 0.69 -3.92 6.60
C VAL A 66 -0.77 -4.32 6.46
N ARG A 67 -1.66 -3.46 6.93
CA ARG A 67 -3.10 -3.51 6.66
C ARG A 67 -3.41 -2.54 5.53
N ILE A 68 -3.93 -3.05 4.43
CA ILE A 68 -4.29 -2.27 3.25
C ILE A 68 -5.81 -2.12 3.23
N PHE A 69 -6.28 -0.89 3.06
CA PHE A 69 -7.69 -0.54 2.94
C PHE A 69 -8.05 -0.33 1.47
N PHE A 70 -9.16 -0.93 1.09
CA PHE A 70 -9.72 -0.90 -0.25
C PHE A 70 -11.13 -0.30 -0.21
N GLU A 71 -11.45 0.47 -1.25
CA GLU A 71 -12.80 0.96 -1.52
C GLU A 71 -13.31 0.35 -2.82
N LEU A 72 -14.61 0.11 -2.90
CA LEU A 72 -15.29 -0.37 -4.09
C LEU A 72 -15.43 0.79 -5.08
N GLY A 73 -14.69 0.71 -6.18
CA GLY A 73 -14.75 1.64 -7.29
C GLY A 73 -15.68 1.18 -8.40
N LYS A 74 -16.25 2.14 -9.13
CA LYS A 74 -17.04 1.90 -10.34
C LYS A 74 -16.46 2.68 -11.50
N VAL A 75 -16.08 1.97 -12.56
CA VAL A 75 -15.75 2.59 -13.85
C VAL A 75 -16.88 2.33 -14.84
N ARG A 76 -17.31 3.37 -15.53
CA ARG A 76 -18.35 3.28 -16.57
C ARG A 76 -17.74 3.52 -17.93
N HIS A 77 -17.95 2.58 -18.85
CA HIS A 77 -17.57 2.73 -20.25
C HIS A 77 -18.79 2.44 -21.14
N HIS A 78 -19.31 3.49 -21.78
CA HIS A 78 -20.57 3.48 -22.54
C HIS A 78 -21.74 2.85 -21.75
N LYS A 79 -22.18 1.66 -22.18
CA LYS A 79 -23.30 0.89 -21.62
C LYS A 79 -22.87 -0.09 -20.52
N HIS A 80 -21.57 -0.27 -20.31
CA HIS A 80 -21.04 -1.22 -19.34
C HIS A 80 -20.51 -0.48 -18.09
N SER A 81 -20.68 -1.12 -16.94
CA SER A 81 -20.08 -0.71 -15.68
C SER A 81 -19.24 -1.86 -15.17
N HIS A 82 -18.00 -1.57 -14.76
CA HIS A 82 -17.13 -2.53 -14.10
C HIS A 82 -16.88 -2.05 -12.68
N TRP A 83 -16.96 -2.99 -11.75
CA TRP A 83 -16.64 -2.79 -10.34
C TRP A 83 -15.25 -3.32 -10.08
N TYR A 84 -14.50 -2.63 -9.24
CA TYR A 84 -13.12 -2.98 -8.91
C TYR A 84 -12.77 -2.52 -7.50
N TRP A 85 -11.79 -3.18 -6.88
CA TRP A 85 -11.22 -2.71 -5.62
C TRP A 85 -10.12 -1.68 -5.89
N ARG A 86 -10.16 -0.55 -5.19
CA ARG A 86 -9.13 0.48 -5.21
C ARG A 86 -8.50 0.60 -3.85
N SER A 87 -7.19 0.38 -3.74
CA SER A 87 -6.45 0.67 -2.51
C SER A 87 -6.34 2.19 -2.32
N TYR A 88 -6.69 2.69 -1.14
CA TYR A 88 -6.61 4.13 -0.84
C TYR A 88 -5.74 4.46 0.39
N ARG A 89 -5.54 3.51 1.30
CA ARG A 89 -4.72 3.69 2.51
C ARG A 89 -4.01 2.39 2.87
N ALA A 90 -2.83 2.48 3.46
CA ALA A 90 -2.19 1.35 4.12
C ALA A 90 -1.56 1.79 5.44
N GLU A 91 -1.59 0.91 6.43
CA GLU A 91 -1.05 1.14 7.77
C GLU A 91 -0.13 0.00 8.19
N PRO A 92 0.97 0.28 8.92
CA PRO A 92 1.76 -0.78 9.51
C PRO A 92 0.92 -1.48 10.59
N VAL A 93 0.90 -2.80 10.57
CA VAL A 93 0.39 -3.58 11.71
C VAL A 93 1.54 -3.65 12.70
N HIS A 94 1.52 -2.78 13.71
CA HIS A 94 2.39 -2.96 14.87
C HIS A 94 1.98 -4.28 15.52
N GLY A 95 2.83 -5.30 15.39
CA GLY A 95 2.56 -6.59 15.98
C GLY A 95 2.37 -6.44 17.49
N ASP A 96 1.37 -7.14 17.99
CA ASP A 96 0.92 -7.39 19.37
C ASP A 96 2.02 -7.80 20.39
N TRP A 97 3.30 -7.49 20.14
CA TRP A 97 4.45 -7.91 20.96
C TRP A 97 4.58 -7.18 22.30
N ASP A 98 3.60 -6.37 22.69
CA ASP A 98 3.52 -5.69 24.00
C ASP A 98 2.50 -6.34 24.97
N SER A 99 1.99 -7.55 24.71
CA SER A 99 1.00 -8.20 25.60
C SER A 99 1.56 -9.12 26.71
N ASP A 100 2.89 -9.20 26.89
CA ASP A 100 3.52 -9.98 27.99
C ASP A 100 4.29 -9.12 29.00
N ALA A 101 3.81 -7.90 29.27
CA ALA A 101 4.32 -7.06 30.36
C ALA A 101 3.18 -6.67 31.32
N GLU A 102 2.69 -7.63 32.10
CA GLU A 102 2.36 -7.45 33.54
C GLU A 102 2.08 -8.80 34.23
#